data_AF-A0A4Q2JEP0-F1
#
_entry.id   AF-A0A4Q2JEP0-F1
#
_cell.length_a   1.000
_cell.length_b   1.000
_cell.length_c   1.000
_cell.angle_alpha   90.00
_cell.angle_beta   90.00
_cell.angle_gamma   90.00
#
_symmetry.space_group_name_H-M   'P 1'
#
loop_
_entity.id
_entity.type
_entity.pdbx_description
1 polymer ?
#
loop_
_entity_poly.entity_id
_entity_poly.type
_entity_poly.pdbx_seq_one_letter_code
_entity_poly.pdbx_strand_id
1 'polypeptide(L)'
;ASARDVFDLAERGDARAVAAIDEEARWVAHAIAAVAAVVDPGRFVLGGGIGSRPELLAPVRTWLARLGRGDLPITISELGGEAPVLGALHLARAAAGRTHEGVAA
;
A
#
# COMPACT_ATOMS: atom_id res chain seq x y z
N ALA A 1 6.71 -20.42 10.25
CA ALA A 1 5.46 -19.64 10.28
C ALA A 1 5.37 -18.83 9.01
N SER A 2 4.23 -18.88 8.32
CA SER A 2 3.91 -18.01 7.19
C SER A 2 3.54 -16.60 7.71
N ALA A 3 3.51 -15.60 6.82
CA ALA A 3 2.99 -14.28 7.18
C ALA A 3 1.54 -14.37 7.68
N ARG A 4 0.70 -15.22 7.05
CA ARG A 4 -0.67 -15.48 7.51
C ARG A 4 -0.69 -15.97 8.95
N ASP A 5 0.18 -16.92 9.32
CA ASP A 5 0.24 -17.45 10.69
C ASP A 5 0.54 -16.35 11.72
N VAL A 6 1.39 -15.37 11.36
CA VAL A 6 1.70 -14.22 12.22
C VAL A 6 0.47 -13.35 12.44
N PHE A 7 -0.26 -13.01 11.38
CA PHE A 7 -1.49 -12.24 11.53
C PHE A 7 -2.55 -13.01 12.34
N ASP A 8 -2.73 -14.29 12.07
CA ASP A 8 -3.68 -15.12 12.82
C ASP A 8 -3.30 -15.20 14.32
N LEU A 9 -2.00 -15.24 14.65
CA LEU A 9 -1.52 -15.18 16.03
C LEU A 9 -1.77 -13.81 16.67
N ALA A 10 -1.55 -12.73 15.93
CA ALA A 10 -1.79 -11.37 16.42
C ALA A 10 -3.28 -11.12 16.69
N GLU A 11 -4.17 -11.65 15.86
CA GLU A 11 -5.63 -11.63 16.07
C GLU A 11 -6.03 -12.36 17.37
N ARG A 12 -5.24 -13.36 17.79
CA ARG A 12 -5.40 -14.06 19.08
C ARG A 12 -4.69 -13.37 20.26
N GLY A 13 -4.08 -12.20 20.04
CA GLY A 13 -3.39 -11.44 21.08
C GLY A 13 -1.99 -11.93 21.41
N ASP A 14 -1.35 -12.73 20.55
CA ASP A 14 0.04 -13.12 20.74
C ASP A 14 0.96 -11.88 20.68
N ALA A 15 1.66 -11.62 21.78
CA ALA A 15 2.46 -10.42 21.94
C ALA A 15 3.63 -10.32 20.93
N ARG A 16 4.22 -11.45 20.52
CA ARG A 16 5.34 -11.44 19.56
C ARG A 16 4.83 -11.16 18.16
N ALA A 17 3.68 -11.72 17.80
CA ALA A 17 3.04 -11.47 16.53
C ALA A 17 2.59 -10.01 16.38
N VAL A 18 1.97 -9.44 17.43
CA VAL A 18 1.61 -8.02 17.47
C VAL A 18 2.85 -7.14 17.33
N ALA A 19 3.93 -7.44 18.05
CA ALA A 19 5.17 -6.68 17.96
C ALA A 19 5.80 -6.75 16.55
N ALA A 20 5.76 -7.91 15.89
CA ALA A 20 6.27 -8.07 14.54
C ALA A 20 5.48 -7.23 13.52
N ILE A 21 4.15 -7.17 13.63
CA ILE A 21 3.31 -6.33 12.77
C ILE A 21 3.59 -4.84 13.02
N ASP A 22 3.75 -4.43 14.28
CA ASP A 22 4.08 -3.04 14.62
C ASP A 22 5.47 -2.63 14.09
N GLU A 23 6.45 -3.53 14.13
CA GLU A 23 7.78 -3.30 13.56
C GLU A 23 7.72 -3.14 12.04
N GLU A 24 6.98 -4.00 11.34
CA GLU A 24 6.79 -3.86 9.89
C GLU A 24 6.06 -2.54 9.56
N ALA A 25 5.02 -2.21 10.32
CA ALA A 25 4.29 -0.96 10.16
C ALA A 25 5.19 0.28 10.33
N ARG A 26 6.14 0.24 11.26
CA ARG A 26 7.14 1.29 11.44
C ARG A 26 7.97 1.48 10.16
N TRP A 27 8.47 0.40 9.57
CA TRP A 27 9.29 0.48 8.36
C TRP A 27 8.49 0.98 7.15
N VAL A 28 7.26 0.50 6.98
CA VAL A 28 6.33 1.00 5.94
C VAL A 28 6.07 2.50 6.12
N ALA A 29 5.84 2.98 7.34
CA ALA A 29 5.65 4.40 7.61
C ALA A 29 6.88 5.25 7.25
N HIS A 30 8.09 4.76 7.53
CA HIS A 30 9.34 5.45 7.14
C HIS A 30 9.50 5.49 5.61
N ALA A 31 9.18 4.40 4.91
CA ALA A 31 9.23 4.35 3.45
C ALA A 31 8.23 5.34 2.82
N ILE A 32 7.00 5.39 3.33
CA ILE A 32 5.98 6.35 2.89
C ILE A 32 6.46 7.79 3.12
N ALA A 33 6.97 8.10 4.32
CA ALA A 33 7.46 9.44 4.64
C ALA A 33 8.65 9.86 3.76
N ALA A 34 9.55 8.93 3.44
CA ALA A 34 10.68 9.18 2.55
C ALA A 34 10.22 9.44 1.11
N VAL A 35 9.30 8.64 0.57
CA VAL A 35 8.74 8.87 -0.76
C VAL A 35 7.95 10.18 -0.80
N ALA A 36 7.16 10.50 0.23
CA ALA A 36 6.43 11.76 0.32
C ALA A 36 7.37 12.97 0.28
N ALA A 37 8.51 12.89 0.96
CA ALA A 37 9.49 13.99 1.00
C ALA A 37 10.17 14.28 -0.35
N VAL A 38 10.21 13.30 -1.27
CA VAL A 38 10.90 13.43 -2.57
C VAL A 38 9.91 13.60 -3.72
N VAL A 39 8.81 12.85 -3.71
CA VAL A 39 7.86 12.76 -4.84
C VAL A 39 6.59 13.58 -4.60
N ASP A 40 6.21 13.79 -3.34
CA ASP A 40 4.97 14.46 -2.92
C ASP A 40 3.70 13.99 -3.67
N PRO A 41 3.36 12.69 -3.65
CA PRO A 41 2.20 12.19 -4.35
C PRO A 41 0.91 12.59 -3.62
N GLY A 42 -0.16 12.86 -4.37
CA GLY A 42 -1.47 13.18 -3.78
C GLY A 42 -2.14 12.04 -3.00
N ARG A 43 -1.65 10.79 -3.14
CA ARG A 43 -2.16 9.61 -2.42
C ARG A 43 -1.19 8.43 -2.49
N PHE A 44 -1.17 7.65 -1.41
CA PHE A 44 -0.56 6.32 -1.34
C PHE A 44 -1.64 5.24 -1.33
N VAL A 45 -1.42 4.17 -2.08
CA VAL A 45 -2.32 3.00 -2.13
C VAL A 45 -1.52 1.76 -1.74
N LEU A 46 -1.89 1.11 -0.64
CA LEU A 46 -1.28 -0.13 -0.19
C LEU A 46 -1.99 -1.33 -0.81
N GLY A 47 -1.22 -2.28 -1.34
CA GLY A 47 -1.71 -3.50 -1.97
C GLY A 47 -0.94 -4.73 -1.52
N GLY A 48 -1.21 -5.85 -2.20
CA GLY A 48 -0.60 -7.15 -1.89
C GLY A 48 -1.16 -7.80 -0.62
N GLY A 49 -0.96 -9.11 -0.46
CA GLY A 49 -1.64 -9.89 0.59
C GLY A 49 -1.29 -9.54 2.05
N ILE A 50 -0.30 -8.68 2.27
CA ILE A 50 0.11 -8.16 3.58
C ILE A 50 -0.21 -6.66 3.66
N GLY A 51 0.23 -5.87 2.67
CA GLY A 51 0.02 -4.42 2.65
C GLY A 51 -1.45 -4.00 2.60
N SER A 52 -2.34 -4.86 2.10
CA SER A 52 -3.78 -4.62 2.08
C SER A 52 -4.51 -5.06 3.36
N ARG A 53 -3.80 -5.57 4.37
CA ARG A 53 -4.41 -5.99 5.63
C ARG A 53 -4.71 -4.78 6.54
N PRO A 54 -5.95 -4.60 7.02
CA PRO A 54 -6.30 -3.50 7.92
C PRO A 54 -5.45 -3.46 9.20
N GLU A 55 -5.04 -4.64 9.68
CA GLU A 55 -4.23 -4.80 10.89
C GLU A 55 -2.84 -4.17 10.73
N LEU A 56 -2.34 -4.02 9.50
CA LEU A 56 -1.10 -3.30 9.22
C LEU A 56 -1.33 -1.80 9.01
N LEU A 57 -2.44 -1.41 8.37
CA LEU A 57 -2.72 0.01 8.08
C LEU A 57 -2.86 0.85 9.36
N ALA A 58 -3.53 0.33 10.39
CA ALA A 58 -3.72 1.06 11.65
C ALA A 58 -2.38 1.45 12.34
N PRO A 59 -1.43 0.54 12.57
CA PRO A 59 -0.13 0.91 13.12
C PRO A 59 0.70 1.76 12.15
N VAL A 60 0.59 1.58 10.82
CA VAL A 60 1.26 2.47 9.85
C VAL A 60 0.84 3.92 10.04
N ARG A 61 -0.48 4.18 10.18
CA ARG A 61 -1.00 5.53 10.46
C ARG A 61 -0.49 6.09 11.78
N THR A 62 -0.37 5.23 12.80
CA THR A 62 0.16 5.62 14.11
C THR A 62 1.63 6.05 14.00
N TRP A 63 2.45 5.30 13.27
CA TRP A 63 3.85 5.65 13.03
C TRP A 63 4.00 6.92 12.19
N LEU A 64 3.16 7.12 11.17
CA LEU A 64 3.16 8.36 10.39
C LEU A 64 2.81 9.59 11.23
N ALA A 65 1.83 9.47 12.13
CA ALA A 65 1.53 10.54 13.07
C ALA A 65 2.74 10.88 13.96
N ARG A 66 3.48 9.86 14.45
CA ARG A 66 4.73 10.05 15.21
C ARG A 66 5.84 10.70 14.40
N LEU A 67 5.85 10.52 13.08
CA LEU A 67 6.79 11.16 12.15
C LEU A 67 6.34 12.58 11.73
N GLY A 68 5.22 13.10 12.25
CA GLY A 68 4.67 14.40 11.83
C GLY A 68 4.05 14.38 10.43
N ARG A 69 3.60 13.21 9.95
CA ARG A 69 3.02 12.95 8.62
C ARG A 69 1.66 12.26 8.69
N GLY A 70 0.91 12.50 9.77
CA GLY A 70 -0.35 11.79 10.05
C GLY A 70 -1.50 12.10 9.08
N ASP A 71 -1.38 13.17 8.30
CA ASP A 71 -2.34 13.66 7.33
C ASP A 71 -2.13 13.11 5.91
N LEU A 72 -1.06 12.34 5.67
CA LEU A 72 -0.80 11.75 4.35
C LEU A 72 -1.98 10.87 3.89
N PRO A 73 -2.54 11.09 2.69
CA PRO A 73 -3.64 10.30 2.18
C PRO A 73 -3.18 8.89 1.84
N ILE A 74 -3.60 7.91 2.64
CA ILE A 74 -3.28 6.49 2.44
C ILE A 74 -4.57 5.70 2.37
N THR A 75 -4.66 4.74 1.46
CA THR A 75 -5.78 3.80 1.36
C THR A 75 -5.28 2.40 1.05
N ILE A 76 -6.13 1.40 1.27
CA ILE A 76 -5.93 0.04 0.76
C ILE A 76 -6.52 -0.04 -0.65
N SER A 77 -5.89 -0.82 -1.53
CA SER A 77 -6.41 -1.14 -2.85
C SER A 77 -7.71 -1.95 -2.77
N GLU A 78 -8.75 -1.49 -3.45
CA GLU A 78 -10.04 -2.18 -3.54
C GLU A 78 -10.06 -3.28 -4.63
N LEU A 79 -9.09 -3.25 -5.56
CA LEU A 79 -9.03 -4.17 -6.69
C LEU A 79 -8.40 -5.53 -6.34
N GLY A 80 -7.83 -5.66 -5.14
CA GLY A 80 -7.24 -6.90 -4.65
C GLY A 80 -6.27 -7.55 -5.66
N GLY A 81 -6.45 -8.85 -5.88
CA GLY A 81 -5.62 -9.63 -6.81
C GLY A 81 -5.84 -9.31 -8.29
N GLU A 82 -6.92 -8.61 -8.65
CA GLU A 82 -7.22 -8.25 -10.04
C GLU A 82 -6.48 -6.98 -10.49
N ALA A 83 -5.93 -6.21 -9.55
CA ALA A 83 -5.23 -4.95 -9.82
C ALA A 83 -4.19 -5.04 -10.96
N PRO A 84 -3.33 -6.07 -11.04
CA PRO A 84 -2.33 -6.15 -12.12
C PRO A 84 -2.95 -6.30 -13.51
N VAL A 85 -3.98 -7.16 -13.66
CA VAL A 85 -4.61 -7.42 -14.97
C VAL A 85 -5.43 -6.23 -15.43
N LEU A 86 -6.21 -5.62 -14.53
CA LEU A 86 -6.98 -4.42 -14.82
C LEU A 86 -6.07 -3.23 -15.18
N GLY A 87 -4.96 -3.06 -14.46
CA GLY A 87 -3.94 -2.07 -14.77
C GLY A 87 -3.32 -2.29 -16.15
N ALA A 88 -2.94 -3.54 -16.49
CA ALA A 88 -2.40 -3.88 -17.80
C ALA A 88 -3.40 -3.57 -18.93
N LEU A 89 -4.67 -3.94 -18.77
CA LEU A 89 -5.72 -3.64 -19.74
C LEU A 89 -5.91 -2.13 -19.92
N HIS A 90 -5.94 -1.37 -18.84
CA HIS A 90 -6.05 0.10 -18.89
C HIS A 90 -4.89 0.72 -19.67
N LEU A 91 -3.65 0.30 -19.37
CA LEU A 91 -2.45 0.78 -20.05
C LEU A 91 -2.46 0.41 -21.54
N ALA A 92 -2.85 -0.82 -21.89
CA ALA A 92 -2.95 -1.26 -23.29
C ALA A 92 -3.97 -0.42 -24.07
N ARG A 93 -5.15 -0.17 -23.48
CA ARG A 93 -6.18 0.69 -24.08
C ARG A 93 -5.68 2.13 -24.28
N ALA A 94 -5.01 2.70 -23.29
CA ALA A 94 -4.44 4.05 -23.37
C ALA A 94 -3.30 4.16 -24.39
N ALA A 95 -2.53 3.08 -24.59
CA ALA A 95 -1.51 3.02 -25.63
C ALA A 95 -2.14 2.96 -27.03
N ALA A 96 -3.15 2.12 -27.24
CA ALA A 96 -3.84 1.98 -28.52
C ALA A 96 -4.51 3.28 -28.99
N GLY A 97 -5.10 4.05 -28.07
CA GLY A 97 -5.71 5.35 -28.40
C GLY A 97 -4.70 6.39 -28.91
N ARG A 98 -3.49 6.41 -28.34
CA ARG A 98 -2.40 7.32 -28.76
C ARG A 98 -1.88 6.99 -30.16
N THR A 99 -1.91 5.73 -30.55
CA THR A 99 -1.52 5.30 -31.90
C THR A 99 -2.47 5.82 -32.98
N HIS A 100 -3.74 6.07 -32.66
CA HIS A 100 -4.71 6.62 -33.62
C HIS A 100 -4.58 8.14 -33.80
N GLU A 101 -4.24 8.90 -32.76
CA GLU A 101 -4.02 10.36 -32.87
C GLU A 101 -2.76 10.71 -33.66
N GLY A 102 -1.72 9.87 -33.61
CA GLY A 102 -0.47 10.08 -34.36
C GLY A 102 -0.52 9.72 -35.84
N VAL A 103 -1.60 9.10 -36.33
CA VAL A 103 -1.78 8.73 -37.75
C VAL A 103 -2.70 9.73 -38.48
N ALA A 104 -3.42 10.57 -37.73
CA ALA A 104 -4.30 11.61 -38.27
C ALA A 104 -3.64 13.00 -38.39
N ALA A 105 -2.36 13.12 -38.06
CA ALA A 105 -1.52 14.31 -38.26
C ALA A 105 -0.50 14.04 -39.38
#